data_AF-X1CV28-F1
#
_entry.id   AF-X1CV28-F1
#
_cell.length_a   1.000
_cell.length_b   1.000
_cell.length_c   1.000
_cell.angle_alpha   90.00
_cell.angle_beta   90.00
_cell.angle_gamma   90.00
#
_symmetry.space_group_name_H-M   'P 1'
#
loop_
_entity.id
_entity.type
_entity.pdbx_description
1 polymer ?
#
loop_
_entity_poly.entity_id
_entity_poly.type
_entity_poly.pdbx_seq_one_letter_code
_entity_poly.pdbx_strand_id
1 'polypeptide(L)'
;VDKVIGYCSQQGYSFSDSMLLLTGRLTHNIVQKGTNSGIPVIASLTVATDMGMKTAKESDTTLIGALTEDGCWLYNERITKLET
;
A
#
# COMPACT_ATOMS: atom_id res chain seq x y z
N VAL A 1 5.81 9.17 2.70
CA VAL A 1 6.31 7.82 2.30
C VAL A 1 7.77 7.65 2.74
N ASP A 2 8.75 8.25 2.06
CA ASP A 2 10.18 7.99 2.34
C ASP A 2 10.57 8.19 3.81
N LYS A 3 10.19 9.32 4.41
CA LYS A 3 10.52 9.61 5.81
C LYS A 3 9.94 8.58 6.79
N VAL A 4 8.69 8.16 6.55
CA VAL A 4 8.00 7.19 7.42
C VAL A 4 8.66 5.83 7.30
N ILE A 5 8.89 5.36 6.07
CA ILE A 5 9.57 4.09 5.82
C ILE A 5 11.00 4.11 6.37
N GLY A 6 11.75 5.18 6.11
CA GLY A 6 13.12 5.33 6.61
C GLY A 6 13.19 5.33 8.13
N TYR A 7 12.30 6.07 8.81
CA TYR A 7 12.21 6.05 10.27
C TYR A 7 11.85 4.67 10.80
N CYS A 8 10.81 4.04 10.26
CA CYS A 8 10.39 2.70 10.68
C CYS A 8 11.49 1.65 10.49
N SER A 9 12.25 1.74 9.39
CA SER A 9 13.40 0.87 9.14
C SER A 9 14.51 1.09 10.18
N GLN A 10 14.83 2.34 10.51
CA GLN A 10 15.84 2.66 11.55
C GLN A 10 15.43 2.17 12.94
N GLN A 11 14.13 2.17 13.23
CA GLN A 11 13.58 1.70 14.51
C GLN A 11 13.30 0.18 14.54
N GLY A 12 13.52 -0.55 13.44
CA GLY A 12 13.33 -2.00 13.38
C GLY A 12 11.87 -2.46 13.37
N TYR A 13 10.94 -1.65 12.85
CA TYR A 13 9.54 -2.07 12.72
C TYR A 13 9.38 -3.16 11.64
N SER A 14 8.48 -4.12 11.92
CA SER A 14 8.05 -5.13 10.95
C SER A 14 7.08 -4.52 9.93
N PHE A 15 7.50 -4.39 8.67
CA PHE A 15 6.64 -3.91 7.60
C PHE A 15 5.62 -4.95 7.11
N SER A 16 5.91 -6.24 7.29
CA SER A 16 5.02 -7.33 6.86
C SER A 16 3.69 -7.36 7.63
N ASP A 17 3.65 -6.76 8.83
CA ASP A 17 2.46 -6.69 9.68
C ASP A 17 1.89 -5.27 9.76
N SER A 18 2.16 -4.45 8.76
CA SER A 18 1.82 -3.02 8.73
C SER A 18 0.96 -2.64 7.52
N MET A 19 0.32 -1.47 7.61
CA MET A 19 -0.35 -0.82 6.48
C MET A 19 0.23 0.59 6.28
N LEU A 20 0.40 1.00 5.03
CA LEU A 20 0.75 2.37 4.68
C LEU A 20 -0.51 3.18 4.33
N LEU A 21 -0.90 4.10 5.21
CA LEU A 21 -2.01 5.02 4.98
C LEU A 21 -1.50 6.39 4.52
N LEU A 22 -2.11 6.93 3.47
CA LEU A 22 -1.70 8.19 2.83
C LEU A 22 -2.90 9.11 2.59
N THR A 23 -2.64 10.42 2.53
CA THR A 23 -3.64 11.42 2.12
C THR A 23 -3.53 11.80 0.63
N GLY A 24 -2.46 11.36 -0.05
CA GLY A 24 -2.17 11.73 -1.45
C GLY A 24 -2.39 10.58 -2.44
N ARG A 25 -2.33 10.91 -3.75
CA ARG A 25 -2.62 9.97 -4.85
C ARG A 25 -1.67 8.77 -4.88
N LEU A 26 -2.23 7.62 -5.25
CA LEU A 26 -1.48 6.37 -5.43
C LEU A 26 -0.90 6.29 -6.84
N THR A 27 0.21 7.00 -7.04
CA THR A 27 1.01 6.96 -8.27
C THR A 27 2.01 5.79 -8.25
N HIS A 28 2.53 5.40 -9.41
CA HIS A 28 3.58 4.37 -9.55
C HIS A 28 4.68 4.50 -8.48
N ASN A 29 5.31 5.67 -8.36
CA ASN A 29 6.42 5.87 -7.42
C ASN A 29 6.01 5.74 -5.95
N ILE A 30 4.77 6.10 -5.61
CA ILE A 30 4.26 5.99 -4.24
C ILE A 30 4.02 4.52 -3.90
N VAL A 31 3.32 3.81 -4.79
CA VAL A 31 3.03 2.38 -4.63
C VAL A 31 4.34 1.59 -4.59
N GLN A 32 5.24 1.81 -5.54
CA GLN A 32 6.54 1.12 -5.62
C GLN A 32 7.37 1.23 -4.34
N LYS A 33 7.34 2.39 -3.66
CA LYS A 33 8.07 2.57 -2.40
C LYS A 33 7.49 1.73 -1.26
N GLY A 34 6.16 1.67 -1.16
CA GLY A 34 5.49 0.84 -0.16
C GLY A 34 5.74 -0.64 -0.42
N THR A 35 5.59 -1.08 -1.67
CA THR A 35 5.77 -2.48 -2.06
C THR A 35 7.21 -2.94 -1.90
N ASN A 36 8.20 -2.12 -2.29
CA ASN A 36 9.63 -2.40 -2.09
C ASN A 36 10.02 -2.52 -0.61
N SER A 37 9.24 -1.92 0.28
CA SER A 37 9.47 -2.02 1.73
C SER A 37 8.81 -3.25 2.36
N GLY A 38 8.13 -4.07 1.57
CA GLY A 38 7.43 -5.27 2.03
C GLY A 38 6.09 -4.99 2.72
N ILE A 39 5.53 -3.79 2.56
CA ILE A 39 4.24 -3.44 3.18
C ILE A 39 3.10 -4.12 2.39
N PRO A 40 2.29 -4.98 3.03
CA PRO A 40 1.27 -5.77 2.33
C PRO A 40 0.03 -4.99 1.90
N VAL A 41 -0.25 -3.83 2.54
CA VAL A 41 -1.45 -3.02 2.29
C VAL A 41 -1.08 -1.55 2.16
N ILE A 42 -1.51 -0.92 1.07
CA ILE A 42 -1.36 0.52 0.83
C ILE A 42 -2.74 1.13 0.62
N ALA A 43 -3.08 2.11 1.46
CA ALA A 43 -4.37 2.79 1.43
C ALA A 43 -4.21 4.30 1.24
N SER A 44 -5.16 4.92 0.56
CA SER A 44 -5.23 6.38 0.42
C SER A 44 -6.65 6.92 0.54
N LEU A 45 -6.76 8.14 1.08
CA LEU A 45 -7.99 8.93 1.04
C LEU A 45 -8.36 9.39 -0.39
N THR A 46 -7.47 9.20 -1.37
CA THR A 46 -7.64 9.63 -2.76
C THR A 46 -7.49 8.46 -3.74
N VAL A 47 -7.66 8.73 -5.04
CA VAL A 47 -7.67 7.71 -6.09
C VAL A 47 -6.27 7.25 -6.53
N ALA A 48 -6.23 6.06 -7.12
CA ALA A 48 -5.04 5.52 -7.79
C ALA A 48 -4.97 5.93 -9.27
N THR A 49 -3.75 5.98 -9.79
CA THR A 49 -3.50 6.05 -11.24
C THR A 49 -3.41 4.65 -11.84
N ASP A 50 -3.64 4.50 -13.14
CA ASP A 50 -3.49 3.22 -13.85
C ASP A 50 -2.14 2.56 -13.61
N MET A 51 -1.06 3.35 -13.67
CA MET A 51 0.29 2.85 -13.39
C MET A 51 0.47 2.42 -11.93
N GLY A 52 -0.19 3.09 -10.98
CA GLY A 52 -0.16 2.68 -9.58
C GLY A 52 -0.93 1.38 -9.32
N MET A 53 -2.11 1.23 -9.96
CA MET A 53 -2.88 -0.02 -9.93
C MET A 53 -2.08 -1.18 -10.55
N LYS A 54 -1.41 -0.93 -11.67
CA LYS A 54 -0.52 -1.90 -12.32
C LYS A 54 0.62 -2.32 -11.40
N THR A 55 1.33 -1.38 -10.77
CA THR A 55 2.41 -1.69 -9.82
C THR A 55 1.91 -2.55 -8.66
N ALA A 56 0.75 -2.23 -8.08
CA ALA A 56 0.19 -3.01 -6.98
C ALA A 56 -0.12 -4.46 -7.40
N LYS A 57 -0.68 -4.64 -8.60
CA LYS A 57 -0.97 -5.96 -9.16
C LYS A 57 0.30 -6.77 -9.43
N GLU A 58 1.33 -6.16 -10.00
CA GLU A 58 2.62 -6.81 -10.31
C GLU A 58 3.40 -7.19 -9.05
N SER A 59 3.16 -6.50 -7.93
CA SER A 59 3.82 -6.74 -6.64
C SER A 59 2.94 -7.48 -5.63
N ASP A 60 1.76 -7.98 -6.06
CA ASP A 60 0.79 -8.68 -5.21
C ASP A 60 0.54 -7.95 -3.87
N THR A 61 0.27 -6.65 -3.95
CA THR A 61 0.04 -5.79 -2.78
C THR A 61 -1.38 -5.26 -2.78
N THR A 62 -2.06 -5.31 -1.64
CA THR A 62 -3.42 -4.78 -1.52
C THR A 62 -3.39 -3.26 -1.69
N LEU A 63 -4.19 -2.75 -2.62
CA LEU A 63 -4.24 -1.32 -2.94
C LEU A 63 -5.65 -0.78 -2.79
N ILE A 64 -5.82 0.17 -1.88
CA ILE A 64 -7.11 0.77 -1.53
C ILE A 64 -7.03 2.27 -1.78
N GLY A 65 -8.02 2.85 -2.47
CA GLY A 65 -8.17 4.30 -2.58
C GLY A 65 -9.57 4.78 -2.31
N ALA A 66 -9.75 6.09 -2.37
CA ALA A 66 -11.00 6.76 -2.01
C ALA A 66 -11.55 6.27 -0.65
N LEU A 67 -10.65 6.02 0.31
CA LEU A 67 -10.99 5.53 1.63
C LEU A 67 -11.73 6.61 2.44
N THR A 68 -12.93 6.26 2.91
CA THR A 68 -13.78 7.06 3.80
C THR A 68 -14.23 6.19 4.97
N GLU A 69 -15.02 6.77 5.89
CA GLU A 69 -15.66 6.01 6.97
C GLU A 69 -16.69 5.00 6.43
N ASP A 70 -17.35 5.31 5.31
CA ASP A 70 -18.44 4.52 4.73
C ASP A 70 -17.96 3.43 3.76
N GLY A 71 -16.70 3.48 3.32
CA GLY A 71 -16.18 2.50 2.39
C GLY A 71 -14.91 2.93 1.67
N CYS A 72 -14.55 2.17 0.64
CA CYS A 72 -13.37 2.41 -0.17
C CYS A 72 -13.46 1.74 -1.53
N TRP A 73 -12.52 2.06 -2.41
CA TRP A 73 -12.31 1.36 -3.67
C TRP A 73 -11.13 0.42 -3.52
N LEU A 74 -11.37 -0.87 -3.72
CA LEU A 74 -10.33 -1.89 -3.77
C LEU A 74 -9.85 -2.06 -5.21
N TYR A 75 -8.61 -1.64 -5.48
CA TYR A 75 -8.02 -1.72 -6.82
C TYR A 75 -7.24 -3.02 -7.06
N ASN A 76 -6.63 -3.57 -6.02
CA ASN A 76 -5.97 -4.87 -6.05
C ASN A 76 -6.13 -5.56 -4.69
N GLU A 77 -6.48 -6.84 -4.73
CA GLU A 77 -6.56 -7.72 -3.57
C GLU A 77 -5.33 -8.64 -3.59
N ARG A 78 -4.52 -8.61 -2.53
CA ARG A 78 -3.42 -9.56 -2.36
C ARG A 78 -3.98 -10.95 -2.07
N ILE A 79 -3.48 -11.97 -2.77
CA ILE A 79 -3.88 -13.35 -2.53
C ILE A 79 -3.02 -13.94 -1.41
N THR A 80 -3.61 -14.16 -0.24
CA THR A 80 -2.94 -14.85 0.86
C THR A 80 -3.60 -16.19 1.13
N LYS A 81 -2.82 -17.28 1.05
CA LYS A 81 -3.28 -18.61 1.48
C LYS A 81 -3.30 -18.63 3.01
N LEU A 82 -4.48 -18.82 3.59
CA LEU A 82 -4.61 -19.05 5.03
C LEU A 82 -4.15 -20.47 5.32
N GLU A 83 -2.95 -20.61 5.90
CA GLU A 83 -2.51 -21.88 6.48
C GLU A 83 -3.08 -21.94 7.90
N THR A 84 -4.03 -22.86 8.10
CA THR A 84 -4.69 -23.12 9.39
C THR A 84 -3.96 -24.22 10.14
#